data_AF-S8EK39-F1
#
_entry.id   AF-S8EK39-F1
#
_cell.length_a   1.000
_cell.length_b   1.000
_cell.length_c   1.000
_cell.angle_alpha   90.00
_cell.angle_beta   90.00
_cell.angle_gamma   90.00
#
_symmetry.space_group_name_H-M   'P 1'
#
loop_
_entity.id
_entity.type
_entity.pdbx_description
1 polymer ?
#
loop_
_entity_poly.entity_id
_entity_poly.type
_entity_poly.pdbx_seq_one_letter_code
_entity_poly.pdbx_strand_id
1 'polypeptide(L)'
;VVWTRGLLRRIGICHGISGNAYAFLAMYRATRRPEHLHRAAAFSCFLRDRAERLVAEGAMHGGDAPYSLFEGIGGMAHLFLDMAGDVLEAKFPGYEL
;
A
#
# COMPACT_ATOMS: atom_id res chain seq x y z
N VAL A 1 -5.61 -3.23 14.28
CA VAL A 1 -5.44 -1.75 14.22
C VAL A 1 -5.33 -1.24 12.78
N VAL A 2 -4.38 -1.74 11.96
CA VAL A 2 -4.19 -1.27 10.57
C VAL A 2 -5.47 -1.36 9.73
N TRP A 3 -6.28 -2.42 9.89
CA TRP A 3 -7.52 -2.57 9.11
C TRP A 3 -8.54 -1.44 9.31
N THR A 4 -8.75 -1.02 10.55
CA THR A 4 -9.78 -0.03 10.88
C THR A 4 -9.30 1.42 10.78
N ARG A 5 -7.98 1.65 10.73
CA ARG A 5 -7.37 3.00 10.82
C ARG A 5 -6.26 3.26 9.79
N GLY A 6 -5.97 2.31 8.92
CA GLY A 6 -4.81 2.34 8.00
C GLY A 6 -5.07 3.01 6.65
N LEU A 7 -6.31 3.40 6.34
CA LEU A 7 -6.61 4.27 5.20
C LEU A 7 -6.24 5.71 5.54
N LEU A 8 -4.93 5.99 5.53
CA LEU A 8 -4.37 7.30 5.81
C LEU A 8 -4.65 8.28 4.66
N ARG A 9 -4.61 9.57 4.94
CA ARG A 9 -4.67 10.61 3.90
C ARG A 9 -3.32 10.81 3.19
N ARG A 10 -2.61 9.72 2.87
CA ARG A 10 -1.27 9.72 2.24
C ARG A 10 -1.08 8.45 1.39
N ILE A 11 -0.45 8.57 0.22
CA ILE A 11 -0.31 7.45 -0.72
C ILE A 11 0.90 6.55 -0.45
N GLY A 12 2.01 7.11 0.05
CA GLY A 12 3.33 6.46 0.03
C GLY A 12 3.51 5.20 0.90
N ILE A 13 4.72 4.66 0.88
CA ILE A 13 5.11 3.47 1.64
C ILE A 13 5.49 3.80 3.08
N CYS A 14 6.24 4.88 3.34
CA CYS A 14 6.79 5.19 4.65
C CYS A 14 5.71 5.38 5.73
N HIS A 15 4.65 6.13 5.40
CA HIS A 15 3.56 6.46 6.32
C HIS A 15 2.25 6.72 5.55
N GLY A 16 1.95 5.87 4.57
CA GLY A 16 0.77 5.95 3.73
C GLY A 16 0.07 4.60 3.55
N ILE A 17 -0.96 4.60 2.71
CA ILE A 17 -1.80 3.43 2.46
C ILE A 17 -0.98 2.30 1.83
N SER A 18 -0.03 2.63 0.93
CA SER A 18 0.74 1.60 0.23
C SER A 18 1.57 0.77 1.20
N GLY A 19 2.25 1.40 2.16
CA GLY A 19 2.99 0.70 3.20
C GLY A 19 2.11 -0.10 4.14
N ASN A 20 0.93 0.44 4.49
CA ASN A 20 -0.01 -0.29 5.34
C ASN A 20 -0.55 -1.56 4.69
N ALA A 21 -0.66 -1.62 3.36
CA ALA A 21 -1.06 -2.84 2.65
C ALA A 21 -0.05 -3.98 2.86
N TYR A 22 1.26 -3.67 2.93
CA TYR A 22 2.30 -4.67 3.20
C TYR A 22 2.16 -5.35 4.56
N ALA A 23 1.59 -4.68 5.57
CA ALA A 23 1.29 -5.34 6.85
C ALA A 23 0.33 -6.52 6.65
N PHE A 24 -0.63 -6.43 5.72
CA PHE A 24 -1.51 -7.55 5.41
C PHE A 24 -0.86 -8.59 4.51
N LEU A 25 0.01 -8.19 3.57
CA LEU A 25 0.79 -9.14 2.79
C LEU A 25 1.70 -9.99 3.69
N ALA A 26 2.39 -9.36 4.66
CA ALA A 26 3.19 -10.06 5.66
C ALA A 26 2.37 -11.07 6.47
N MET A 27 1.19 -10.66 6.94
CA MET A 27 0.28 -11.55 7.66
C MET A 27 -0.23 -12.70 6.76
N TYR A 28 -0.50 -12.44 5.48
CA TYR A 28 -0.90 -13.47 4.54
C TYR A 28 0.24 -14.48 4.31
N ARG A 29 1.47 -14.03 4.08
CA ARG A 29 2.64 -14.92 3.94
C ARG A 29 2.84 -15.81 5.16
N ALA A 30 2.71 -15.24 6.36
CA ALA A 30 2.92 -15.95 7.62
C ALA A 30 1.80 -16.94 7.98
N THR A 31 0.54 -16.63 7.64
CA THR A 31 -0.62 -17.39 8.14
C THR A 31 -1.42 -18.13 7.08
N ARG A 32 -1.27 -17.75 5.81
CA ARG A 32 -2.06 -18.22 4.66
C ARG A 32 -3.56 -18.00 4.80
N ARG A 33 -4.01 -17.14 5.72
CA ARG A 33 -5.43 -16.82 5.86
C ARG A 33 -5.88 -15.85 4.77
N PRO A 34 -6.86 -16.20 3.93
CA PRO A 34 -7.27 -15.38 2.78
C PRO A 34 -7.82 -14.01 3.17
N GLU A 35 -8.32 -13.86 4.40
CA GLU A 35 -8.72 -12.57 4.99
C GLU A 35 -7.61 -11.50 4.87
N HIS A 36 -6.35 -11.87 5.06
CA HIS A 36 -5.25 -10.92 4.98
C HIS A 36 -4.97 -10.50 3.53
N LEU A 37 -4.98 -11.45 2.60
CA LEU A 37 -4.85 -11.13 1.18
C LEU A 37 -5.99 -10.22 0.70
N HIS A 38 -7.22 -10.50 1.13
CA HIS A 38 -8.38 -9.66 0.84
C HIS A 38 -8.19 -8.22 1.35
N ARG A 39 -7.65 -8.05 2.56
CA ARG A 39 -7.37 -6.71 3.12
C ARG A 39 -6.29 -5.97 2.35
N ALA A 40 -5.20 -6.64 1.96
CA ALA A 40 -4.17 -6.07 1.09
C ALA A 40 -4.78 -5.60 -0.23
N ALA A 41 -5.57 -6.46 -0.88
CA ALA A 41 -6.27 -6.13 -2.12
C ALA A 41 -7.23 -4.94 -1.96
N ALA A 42 -7.97 -4.87 -0.86
CA ALA A 42 -8.88 -3.75 -0.60
C ALA A 42 -8.15 -2.40 -0.50
N PHE A 43 -6.97 -2.37 0.14
CA PHE A 43 -6.13 -1.17 0.22
C PHE A 43 -5.59 -0.77 -1.17
N SER A 44 -5.12 -1.74 -1.95
CA SER A 44 -4.65 -1.51 -3.31
C SER A 44 -5.76 -1.03 -4.25
N CYS A 45 -6.98 -1.60 -4.15
CA CYS A 45 -8.15 -1.14 -4.90
C CYS A 45 -8.54 0.29 -4.52
N PHE A 46 -8.53 0.63 -3.21
CA PHE A 46 -8.78 2.00 -2.78
C PHE A 46 -7.79 2.98 -3.41
N LEU A 47 -6.49 2.65 -3.40
CA LEU A 47 -5.45 3.48 -4.04
C LEU A 47 -5.72 3.65 -5.53
N ARG A 48 -5.92 2.55 -6.27
CA ARG A 48 -6.16 2.57 -7.71
C ARG A 48 -7.40 3.41 -8.08
N ASP A 49 -8.48 3.27 -7.32
CA ASP A 49 -9.78 3.85 -7.69
C ASP A 49 -9.92 5.31 -7.20
N ARG A 50 -9.17 5.73 -6.18
CA ARG A 50 -9.42 7.00 -5.47
C ARG A 50 -8.20 7.90 -5.27
N ALA A 51 -6.97 7.38 -5.29
CA ALA A 51 -5.80 8.15 -4.88
C ALA A 51 -5.58 9.40 -5.76
N GLU A 52 -5.59 9.23 -7.08
CA GLU A 52 -5.36 10.34 -8.03
C GLU A 52 -6.32 11.51 -7.79
N ARG A 53 -7.63 11.20 -7.74
CA ARG A 53 -8.67 12.21 -7.51
C ARG A 53 -8.50 12.90 -6.14
N LEU A 54 -8.28 12.12 -5.08
CA LEU A 54 -8.14 12.68 -3.73
C LEU A 54 -6.87 13.51 -3.56
N VAL A 55 -5.79 13.18 -4.28
CA VAL A 55 -4.57 13.99 -4.32
C VAL A 55 -4.82 15.28 -5.08
N ALA A 56 -5.48 15.24 -6.24
CA ALA A 56 -5.84 16.43 -7.02
C ALA A 56 -6.76 17.40 -6.26
N GLU A 57 -7.68 16.87 -5.45
CA GLU A 57 -8.58 17.64 -4.58
C GLU A 57 -7.91 18.15 -3.28
N GLY A 58 -6.64 17.78 -3.01
CA GLY A 58 -5.94 18.11 -1.77
C GLY A 58 -6.44 17.37 -0.52
N ALA A 59 -7.34 16.40 -0.68
CA ALA A 59 -7.86 15.57 0.41
C ALA A 59 -6.88 14.48 0.86
N MET A 60 -5.88 14.17 0.03
CA MET A 60 -4.82 13.19 0.26
C MET A 60 -3.46 13.76 -0.12
N HIS A 61 -2.43 13.49 0.68
CA HIS A 61 -1.06 13.93 0.41
C HIS A 61 -0.35 12.98 -0.57
N GLY A 62 0.16 13.52 -1.67
CA GLY A 62 0.92 12.78 -2.69
C GLY A 62 2.40 12.50 -2.35
N GLY A 63 2.89 13.02 -1.24
CA GLY A 63 4.30 12.98 -0.83
C GLY A 63 5.03 14.29 -1.13
N ASP A 64 6.05 14.63 -0.35
CA ASP A 64 6.85 15.85 -0.60
C ASP A 64 7.72 15.68 -1.84
N ALA A 65 8.17 14.44 -2.09
CA ALA A 65 8.69 13.97 -3.37
C ALA A 65 7.69 13.03 -4.07
N PRO A 66 6.79 13.54 -4.94
CA PRO A 66 5.62 12.80 -5.45
C PRO A 66 5.92 11.55 -6.27
N TYR A 67 7.14 11.43 -6.80
CA TYR A 67 7.58 10.29 -7.61
C TYR A 67 8.54 9.35 -6.88
N SER A 68 8.86 9.63 -5.61
CA SER A 68 9.77 8.82 -4.81
C SER A 68 9.18 7.47 -4.41
N LEU A 69 10.05 6.52 -4.07
CA LEU A 69 9.65 5.21 -3.57
C LEU A 69 8.93 5.28 -2.21
N PHE A 70 9.41 6.09 -1.28
CA PHE A 70 8.93 6.06 0.10
C PHE A 70 7.74 6.99 0.36
N GLU A 71 7.56 8.07 -0.40
CA GLU A 71 6.50 9.05 -0.15
C GLU A 71 5.44 9.09 -1.25
N GLY A 72 5.86 8.83 -2.49
CA GLY A 72 5.10 9.13 -3.69
C GLY A 72 4.49 7.92 -4.39
N ILE A 73 4.18 8.12 -5.67
CA ILE A 73 3.58 7.11 -6.54
C ILE A 73 4.55 5.97 -6.86
N GLY A 74 5.86 6.15 -6.67
CA GLY A 74 6.85 5.09 -6.85
C GLY A 74 6.58 3.92 -5.89
N GLY A 75 6.25 4.22 -4.63
CA GLY A 75 5.85 3.21 -3.66
C GLY A 75 4.48 2.58 -3.94
N MET A 76 3.54 3.38 -4.44
CA MET A 76 2.24 2.87 -4.88
C MET A 76 2.37 1.89 -6.05
N ALA A 77 3.19 2.22 -7.04
CA ALA A 77 3.49 1.34 -8.17
C ALA A 77 4.19 0.05 -7.74
N HIS A 78 5.16 0.15 -6.81
CA HIS A 78 5.83 -1.02 -6.24
C HIS A 78 4.83 -1.97 -5.57
N LEU A 79 3.90 -1.45 -4.76
CA LEU A 79 2.83 -2.27 -4.17
C LEU A 79 1.98 -2.95 -5.25
N PHE A 80 1.61 -2.23 -6.32
CA PHE A 80 0.79 -2.81 -7.39
C PHE A 80 1.49 -3.94 -8.14
N LEU A 81 2.81 -3.81 -8.38
CA LEU A 81 3.61 -4.88 -8.98
C LEU A 81 3.63 -6.12 -8.07
N ASP A 82 3.88 -5.93 -6.78
CA ASP A 82 3.88 -7.03 -5.80
C ASP A 82 2.50 -7.71 -5.67
N MET A 83 1.41 -6.94 -5.77
CA MET A 83 0.04 -7.47 -5.76
C MET A 83 -0.33 -8.22 -7.04
N ALA A 84 0.28 -7.87 -8.18
CA ALA A 84 0.04 -8.51 -9.47
C ALA A 84 0.91 -9.75 -9.69
N GLY A 85 2.06 -9.84 -9.02
CA GLY A 85 2.98 -10.97 -9.06
C GLY A 85 2.64 -12.07 -8.06
N ASP A 86 3.67 -12.83 -7.66
CA ASP A 86 3.54 -13.77 -6.56
C ASP A 86 3.51 -13.02 -5.23
N VAL A 87 2.32 -12.92 -4.65
CA VAL A 87 2.08 -12.27 -3.35
C VAL A 87 2.84 -12.93 -2.19
N LEU A 88 3.40 -14.12 -2.40
CA LEU A 88 4.27 -14.79 -1.44
C LEU A 88 5.70 -14.27 -1.45
N GLU A 89 6.11 -13.65 -2.57
CA GLU A 89 7.42 -13.02 -2.75
C GLU A 89 7.38 -11.51 -2.51
N ALA A 90 6.19 -10.91 -2.45
CA ALA A 90 6.02 -9.50 -2.10
C ALA A 90 6.72 -9.20 -0.77
N LYS A 91 7.51 -8.12 -0.70
CA LYS A 91 8.24 -7.72 0.52
C LYS A 91 8.27 -6.21 0.64
N PHE A 92 8.06 -5.70 1.85
CA PHE A 92 8.18 -4.27 2.12
C PHE A 92 9.59 -3.81 1.72
N PRO A 93 9.71 -2.86 0.77
CA PRO A 93 11.00 -2.52 0.19
C PRO A 93 11.93 -1.88 1.23
N GLY A 94 13.13 -2.45 1.36
CA GLY A 94 14.15 -1.99 2.31
C GLY A 94 13.89 -2.36 3.78
N TYR A 95 12.94 -3.26 4.07
CA TYR A 95 12.66 -3.70 5.44
C TYR A 95 12.54 -5.22 5.58
N GLU A 96 11.72 -5.87 4.74
CA GLU A 96 11.53 -7.32 4.81
C GLU A 96 12.61 -8.05 3.99
N LEU A 97 13.20 -9.10 4.59
CA LEU A 97 14.33 -9.87 4.03
C LEU A 97 13.89 -11.09 3.23
#